data_AF-A0A7S2B1F7-F1
#
_entry.id   AF-A0A7S2B1F7-F1
#
_cell.length_a   1.000
_cell.length_b   1.000
_cell.length_c   1.000
_cell.angle_alpha   90.00
_cell.angle_beta   90.00
_cell.angle_gamma   90.00
#
_symmetry.space_group_name_H-M   'P 1'
#
loop_
_entity.id
_entity.type
_entity.pdbx_description
1 polymer ?
#
loop_
_entity_poly.entity_id
_entity_poly.type
_entity_poly.pdbx_seq_one_letter_code
_entity_poly.pdbx_strand_id
1 'polypeptide(L)'
;MYIHRFADKLGLPTKRAHHLVVNTALRLVASMKRDWMQTGRRPSGVCGAALFVAAQMHGNINVTKKDVVSIVHVGEGTLNRRLTEFEQTPSWDMTMDEFETRALEYEEEQRKLLLEEPQAPSTSGGLSSAAAAMATA
;
A
#
# COMPACT_ATOMS: atom_id res chain seq x y z
N MET A 1 -8.97 7.16 3.58
CA MET A 1 -7.65 6.78 4.16
C MET A 1 -7.37 7.75 5.32
N TYR A 2 -7.07 7.27 6.54
CA TYR A 2 -7.01 8.12 7.74
C TYR A 2 -5.64 8.79 7.99
N ILE A 3 -4.61 8.41 7.23
CA ILE A 3 -3.22 8.85 7.44
C ILE A 3 -3.06 10.37 7.38
N HIS A 4 -3.61 11.05 6.36
CA HIS A 4 -3.49 12.51 6.25
C HIS A 4 -4.01 13.23 7.51
N ARG A 5 -5.22 12.87 7.97
CA ARG A 5 -5.82 13.47 9.17
C ARG A 5 -5.02 13.21 10.44
N PHE A 6 -4.36 12.06 10.53
CA PHE A 6 -3.52 11.74 11.69
C PHE A 6 -2.17 12.45 11.62
N ALA A 7 -1.57 12.56 10.44
CA ALA A 7 -0.33 13.31 10.23
C ALA A 7 -0.50 14.81 10.50
N ASP A 8 -1.62 15.40 10.09
CA ASP A 8 -1.97 16.78 10.41
C ASP A 8 -2.01 17.03 11.93
N LYS A 9 -2.57 16.07 12.69
CA LYS A 9 -2.66 16.13 14.15
C LYS A 9 -1.33 15.86 14.86
N LEU A 10 -0.39 15.17 14.21
CA LEU A 10 0.92 14.83 14.77
C LEU A 10 1.85 16.04 14.85
N GLY A 11 1.54 17.13 14.13
CA GLY A 11 2.28 18.38 14.25
C GLY A 11 3.72 18.26 13.73
N LEU A 12 3.91 17.60 12.59
CA LEU A 12 5.23 17.40 11.99
C LEU A 12 5.95 18.74 11.72
N PRO A 13 7.28 18.81 11.90
CA PRO A 13 8.01 20.08 12.05
C PRO A 13 8.04 20.93 10.78
N THR A 14 7.95 20.32 9.60
CA THR A 14 7.95 21.03 8.31
C THR A 14 6.94 20.40 7.34
N LYS A 15 6.46 21.19 6.37
CA LYS A 15 5.61 20.68 5.28
C LYS A 15 6.30 19.56 4.49
N ARG A 16 7.62 19.65 4.30
CA ARG A 16 8.41 18.61 3.63
C ARG A 16 8.38 17.32 4.44
N ALA A 17 8.67 17.37 5.73
CA ALA A 17 8.59 16.20 6.61
C ALA A 17 7.18 15.60 6.62
N HIS A 18 6.14 16.45 6.62
CA HIS A 18 4.76 16.00 6.51
C HIS A 18 4.50 15.18 5.25
N HIS A 19 4.89 15.70 4.08
CA HIS A 19 4.68 15.01 2.80
C HIS A 19 5.44 13.67 2.74
N LEU A 20 6.70 13.66 3.21
CA LEU A 20 7.53 12.44 3.24
C LEU A 20 6.92 11.37 4.14
N VAL A 21 6.59 11.72 5.39
CA VAL A 21 5.99 10.78 6.35
C VAL A 21 4.65 10.24 5.84
N VAL A 22 3.79 11.10 5.29
CA VAL A 22 2.50 10.68 4.77
C VAL A 22 2.65 9.69 3.61
N ASN A 23 3.51 9.99 2.63
CA ASN A 23 3.72 9.11 1.47
C ASN A 23 4.28 7.75 1.89
N THR A 24 5.30 7.73 2.74
CA THR A 24 5.88 6.48 3.27
C THR A 24 4.86 5.72 4.12
N ALA A 25 4.07 6.40 4.96
CA ALA A 25 3.04 5.76 5.77
C ALA A 25 1.93 5.14 4.89
N LEU A 26 1.53 5.78 3.78
CA LEU A 26 0.57 5.20 2.85
C LEU A 26 1.09 3.91 2.23
N ARG A 27 2.36 3.88 1.81
CA ARG A 27 3.04 2.69 1.27
C ARG A 27 3.19 1.59 2.33
N LEU A 28 3.55 1.94 3.56
CA LEU A 28 3.60 1.01 4.68
C LEU A 28 2.24 0.39 4.97
N VAL A 29 1.15 1.17 4.98
CA VAL A 29 -0.20 0.60 5.13
C VAL A 29 -0.55 -0.34 3.97
N ALA A 30 -0.17 -0.01 2.74
CA ALA A 30 -0.36 -0.91 1.60
C ALA A 30 0.44 -2.22 1.77
N SER A 31 1.66 -2.16 2.29
CA SER A 31 2.46 -3.35 2.64
C SER A 31 1.79 -4.17 3.74
N MET A 32 1.50 -3.56 4.89
CA MET A 32 0.87 -4.22 6.04
C MET A 32 -0.47 -4.90 5.68
N LYS A 33 -1.23 -4.32 4.74
CA LYS A 33 -2.45 -4.94 4.21
C LYS A 33 -2.18 -6.23 3.44
N ARG A 34 -1.12 -6.25 2.62
CA ARG A 34 -0.69 -7.44 1.85
C ARG A 34 -0.17 -8.53 2.78
N ASP A 35 0.48 -8.14 3.88
CA ASP A 35 0.97 -9.04 4.92
C ASP A 35 -0.13 -9.48 5.91
N TRP A 36 -1.41 -9.41 5.53
CA TRP A 36 -2.59 -9.83 6.32
C TRP A 36 -2.76 -9.15 7.69
N MET A 37 -2.05 -8.05 7.98
CA MET A 37 -2.11 -7.41 9.31
C MET A 37 -3.43 -6.67 9.59
N GLN A 38 -4.26 -6.45 8.56
CA GLN A 38 -5.52 -5.69 8.68
C GLN A 38 -6.77 -6.57 8.87
N THR A 39 -6.74 -7.86 8.49
CA THR A 39 -7.94 -8.71 8.46
C THR A 39 -8.52 -8.95 9.87
N GLY A 40 -9.83 -8.71 10.04
CA GLY A 40 -10.55 -8.91 11.32
C GLY A 40 -10.18 -7.93 12.44
N ARG A 41 -9.43 -6.86 12.16
CA ARG A 41 -8.85 -5.95 13.17
C ARG A 41 -9.18 -4.48 12.87
N ARG A 42 -9.06 -3.61 13.88
CA ARG A 42 -9.32 -2.16 13.71
C ARG A 42 -8.25 -1.52 12.81
N PRO A 43 -8.61 -0.86 11.69
CA PRO A 43 -7.65 -0.29 10.75
C PRO A 43 -6.85 0.88 11.34
N SER A 44 -7.39 1.58 12.35
CA SER A 44 -6.70 2.69 13.03
C SER A 44 -5.36 2.27 13.66
N GLY A 45 -5.27 1.04 14.17
CA GLY A 45 -4.03 0.53 14.76
C GLY A 45 -2.93 0.31 13.72
N VAL A 46 -3.29 -0.18 12.54
CA VAL A 46 -2.36 -0.36 11.40
C VAL A 46 -1.89 1.01 10.89
N CYS A 47 -2.81 1.97 10.73
CA CYS A 47 -2.45 3.34 10.36
C CYS A 47 -1.51 3.99 11.38
N GLY A 48 -1.75 3.80 12.67
CA GLY A 48 -0.88 4.31 13.73
C GLY A 48 0.52 3.70 13.70
N ALA A 49 0.61 2.38 13.53
CA ALA A 49 1.90 1.69 13.40
C ALA A 49 2.67 2.18 12.16
N ALA A 50 2.00 2.28 11.01
CA ALA A 50 2.61 2.80 9.78
C ALA A 50 3.09 4.25 9.92
N LEU A 51 2.32 5.11 10.60
CA LEU A 51 2.70 6.50 10.84
C LEU A 51 3.92 6.59 11.76
N PHE A 52 3.97 5.75 12.81
CA PHE A 52 5.11 5.68 13.71
C PHE A 52 6.38 5.24 12.98
N VAL A 53 6.31 4.13 12.23
CA VAL A 53 7.45 3.61 11.47
C VAL A 53 7.93 4.63 10.42
N ALA A 54 7.01 5.24 9.66
CA ALA A 54 7.36 6.27 8.69
C ALA A 54 8.11 7.45 9.32
N ALA A 55 7.67 7.91 10.51
CA ALA A 55 8.35 8.99 11.22
C ALA A 55 9.77 8.58 11.67
N GLN A 56 9.97 7.33 12.07
CA GLN A 56 11.29 6.80 12.45
C GLN A 56 12.23 6.66 11.23
N MET A 57 11.71 6.21 10.08
CA MET A 57 12.51 6.04 8.84
C MET A 57 13.09 7.36 8.32
N HIS A 58 12.34 8.46 8.43
CA HIS A 58 12.78 9.79 7.96
C HIS A 58 13.76 10.51 8.91
N GLY A 59 14.29 9.80 9.93
CA GLY A 59 15.43 10.20 10.76
C GLY A 59 15.52 11.70 11.02
N ASN A 60 14.84 12.19 12.07
CA ASN A 60 14.86 13.54 12.68
C ASN A 60 13.47 13.97 13.22
N ILE A 61 12.50 13.06 13.28
CA ILE A 61 11.15 13.36 13.72
C ILE A 61 10.93 12.70 15.10
N ASN A 62 10.92 13.52 16.15
CA ASN A 62 10.64 13.06 17.51
C ASN A 62 9.15 12.76 17.67
N VAL A 63 8.75 11.53 17.33
CA VAL A 63 7.39 11.02 17.55
C VAL A 63 7.46 9.85 18.50
N THR A 64 6.73 9.95 19.61
CA THR A 64 6.63 8.86 20.59
C THR A 64 5.41 8.00 20.32
N LYS A 65 5.43 6.76 20.84
CA LYS A 65 4.26 5.86 20.80
C LYS A 65 3.02 6.49 21.46
N LYS A 66 3.22 7.30 22.51
CA LYS A 66 2.14 8.02 23.22
C LYS A 66 1.48 9.06 22.34
N ASP A 67 2.27 9.81 21.58
CA ASP A 67 1.74 10.82 20.64
C ASP A 67 0.84 10.15 19.61
N VAL A 68 1.31 9.06 19.01
CA VAL A 68 0.53 8.29 18.03
C VAL A 68 -0.75 7.74 18.65
N VAL A 69 -0.67 7.10 19.82
CA VAL A 69 -1.83 6.55 20.56
C VAL A 69 -2.90 7.63 20.80
N SER A 70 -2.49 8.82 21.21
CA SER A 70 -3.40 9.95 21.47
C SER A 70 -4.15 10.39 20.20
N ILE A 71 -3.55 10.23 19.02
CA ILE A 71 -4.11 10.67 17.74
C ILE A 71 -4.99 9.59 17.12
N VAL A 72 -4.55 8.33 17.11
CA VAL A 72 -5.27 7.24 16.44
C VAL A 72 -6.32 6.56 17.33
N HIS A 73 -6.37 6.93 18.61
CA HIS A 73 -7.36 6.45 19.59
C HIS A 73 -7.37 4.92 19.72
N VAL A 74 -6.19 4.31 19.86
CA VAL A 74 -6.02 2.88 20.13
C VAL A 74 -5.17 2.68 21.38
N GLY A 75 -5.36 1.59 22.12
CA GLY A 75 -4.52 1.30 23.29
C GLY A 75 -3.05 1.04 22.89
N GLU A 76 -2.12 1.41 23.76
CA GLU A 76 -0.67 1.24 23.53
C GLU A 76 -0.29 -0.24 23.27
N GLY A 77 -0.91 -1.19 24.00
CA GLY A 77 -0.72 -2.62 23.73
C GLY A 77 -1.18 -3.05 22.33
N THR A 78 -2.20 -2.38 21.77
CA THR A 78 -2.62 -2.63 20.38
C THR A 78 -1.59 -2.09 19.40
N LEU A 79 -1.05 -0.90 19.63
CA LEU A 79 0.00 -0.33 18.79
C LEU A 79 1.26 -1.19 18.81
N ASN A 80 1.72 -1.59 20.00
CA ASN A 80 2.89 -2.46 20.17
C ASN A 80 2.72 -3.80 19.45
N ARG A 81 1.54 -4.44 19.57
CA ARG A 81 1.29 -5.69 18.85
C ARG A 81 1.40 -5.52 17.34
N ARG A 82 0.99 -4.37 16.78
CA ARG A 82 1.14 -4.09 15.34
C ARG A 82 2.58 -3.90 14.91
N LEU A 83 3.38 -3.24 15.75
CA LEU A 83 4.81 -3.08 15.49
C LEU A 83 5.50 -4.44 15.51
N THR A 84 5.23 -5.29 16.51
CA THR A 84 5.77 -6.66 16.57
C THR A 84 5.31 -7.55 15.41
N GLU A 85 4.07 -7.39 14.93
CA GLU A 85 3.61 -8.09 13.72
C GLU A 85 4.34 -7.58 12.48
N PHE A 86 4.62 -6.28 12.39
CA PHE A 86 5.39 -5.69 11.29
C PHE A 86 6.86 -6.14 11.32
N GLU A 87 7.47 -6.25 12.49
CA GLU A 87 8.83 -6.77 12.69
C GLU A 87 9.01 -8.21 12.15
N GLN A 88 7.91 -8.97 12.02
CA GLN A 88 7.93 -10.32 11.47
C GLN A 88 7.74 -10.36 9.95
N THR A 89 7.54 -9.22 9.29
CA THR A 89 7.40 -9.17 7.82
C THR A 89 8.75 -8.93 7.15
N PRO A 90 8.95 -9.42 5.91
CA PRO A 90 10.20 -9.17 5.17
C PRO A 90 10.49 -7.69 4.92
N SER A 91 9.47 -6.83 5.00
CA SER A 91 9.63 -5.38 4.82
C SER A 91 10.27 -4.69 6.03
N TRP A 92 10.37 -5.35 7.18
CA TRP A 92 11.05 -4.81 8.35
C TRP A 92 12.57 -4.69 8.15
N ASP A 93 13.16 -5.70 7.51
CA ASP A 93 14.62 -5.77 7.31
C ASP A 93 15.11 -4.96 6.09
N MET A 94 14.20 -4.30 5.36
CA MET A 94 14.53 -3.50 4.19
C MET A 94 15.05 -2.11 4.59
N THR A 95 16.03 -1.62 3.85
CA THR A 95 16.42 -0.20 3.95
C THR A 95 15.31 0.70 3.41
N MET A 96 15.35 1.99 3.75
CA MET A 96 14.34 2.94 3.27
C MET A 96 14.28 2.99 1.74
N ASP A 97 15.44 3.04 1.07
CA ASP A 97 15.53 3.12 -0.38
C ASP A 97 15.01 1.85 -1.07
N GLU A 98 15.34 0.67 -0.52
CA GLU A 98 14.81 -0.62 -1.01
C GLU A 98 13.30 -0.70 -0.84
N PHE A 99 12.79 -0.27 0.32
CA PHE A 99 11.36 -0.25 0.59
C PHE A 99 10.61 0.68 -0.38
N GLU A 100 11.14 1.87 -0.64
CA GLU A 100 10.55 2.82 -1.57
C GLU A 100 10.55 2.31 -3.01
N THR A 101 11.66 1.73 -3.45
CA THR A 101 11.78 1.12 -4.79
C THR A 101 10.75 0.01 -4.96
N ARG A 102 10.69 -0.94 -4.02
CA ARG A 102 9.74 -2.04 -4.05
C ARG A 102 8.29 -1.55 -4.01
N ALA A 103 8.00 -0.50 -3.25
CA ALA A 103 6.66 0.08 -3.19
C ALA A 103 6.23 0.70 -4.54
N LEU A 104 7.15 1.38 -5.23
CA LEU A 104 6.90 1.94 -6.57
C LEU A 104 6.65 0.84 -7.62
N GLU A 105 7.47 -0.21 -7.62
CA GLU A 105 7.27 -1.38 -8.50
C GLU A 105 5.86 -1.96 -8.34
N TYR A 106 5.41 -2.15 -7.09
CA TYR A 106 4.03 -2.61 -6.83
C TYR A 106 2.96 -1.63 -7.32
N GLU A 107 3.15 -0.33 -7.13
CA GLU A 107 2.20 0.69 -7.62
C GLU A 107 2.08 0.64 -9.16
N GLU A 108 3.20 0.44 -9.87
CA GLU A 108 3.23 0.30 -11.33
C GLU A 108 2.60 -1.00 -11.81
N GLU A 109 2.89 -2.13 -11.16
CA GLU A 109 2.26 -3.42 -11.46
C GLU A 109 0.74 -3.35 -11.29
N GLN A 110 0.26 -2.78 -10.18
CA GLN A 110 -1.18 -2.60 -9.96
C GLN A 110 -1.80 -1.68 -11.02
N ARG A 111 -1.09 -0.62 -11.44
CA ARG A 111 -1.55 0.25 -12.52
C ARG A 111 -1.67 -0.51 -13.84
N LYS A 112 -0.69 -1.35 -14.19
CA LYS A 112 -0.71 -2.17 -15.42
C LYS A 112 -1.89 -3.13 -15.42
N LEU A 113 -2.10 -3.85 -14.31
CA LEU A 113 -3.24 -4.76 -14.15
C LEU A 113 -4.61 -4.07 -14.30
N LEU A 114 -4.71 -2.80 -13.90
CA LEU A 114 -5.94 -2.01 -14.08
C LEU A 114 -6.14 -1.50 -15.51
N LEU A 115 -5.07 -1.39 -16.31
CA LEU A 115 -5.10 -0.93 -17.70
C LEU A 115 -5.24 -2.08 -18.71
N GLU A 116 -4.78 -3.28 -18.35
CA GLU A 116 -5.01 -4.50 -19.11
C GLU A 116 -6.44 -5.00 -18.87
N GLU A 117 -7.42 -4.48 -19.62
CA GLU A 117 -8.71 -5.17 -19.76
C GLU A 117 -8.50 -6.57 -20.34
N PRO A 118 -9.30 -7.57 -19.95
CA PRO A 118 -9.21 -8.89 -20.54
C PRO A 118 -9.52 -8.77 -22.03
N GLN A 119 -8.50 -8.94 -22.88
CA GLN A 119 -8.73 -9.21 -24.30
C GLN A 119 -9.58 -10.47 -24.36
N ALA A 120 -10.86 -10.30 -24.73
CA ALA A 120 -11.74 -11.42 -24.98
C ALA A 120 -11.01 -12.38 -25.91
N PRO A 121 -11.02 -13.71 -25.64
CA PRO A 121 -10.40 -14.65 -26.55
C PRO A 121 -11.05 -14.43 -27.91
N SER A 122 -10.28 -13.94 -28.88
CA SER A 122 -10.73 -13.85 -30.26
C SER A 122 -10.89 -15.28 -30.75
N THR A 123 -12.09 -15.84 -30.57
CA THR A 123 -12.50 -17.10 -31.20
C THR A 123 -12.70 -16.82 -32.69
N SER A 124 -11.61 -16.64 -33.43
CA SER A 124 -11.64 -16.71 -34.90
C SER A 124 -11.52 -18.18 -35.31
N GLY A 125 -12.61 -18.90 -35.14
CA GLY A 125 -12.82 -20.24 -35.68
C GLY A 125 -14.16 -20.75 -35.17
N GLY A 126 -15.19 -20.97 -35.95
CA GLY A 126 -15.41 -20.81 -37.38
C GLY A 126 -16.78 -21.45 -37.67
N LEU A 127 -17.51 -20.98 -38.68
CA LEU A 127 -18.68 -21.70 -39.19
C LEU A 127 -18.69 -21.60 -40.72
N SER A 128 -18.28 -22.73 -41.30
CA SER A 128 -18.58 -23.19 -42.66
C SER A 128 -20.06 -22.99 -43.02
N SER A 129 -20.36 -22.56 -44.25
CA SER A 129 -21.18 -23.39 -45.16
C SER A 129 -21.18 -22.89 -46.61
N ALA A 130 -20.98 -23.85 -47.51
CA ALA A 130 -21.69 -24.05 -48.77
C ALA A 130 -21.43 -23.13 -49.99
N ALA A 131 -20.82 -23.76 -51.00
CA ALA A 131 -21.30 -23.89 -52.39
C ALA A 131 -21.58 -22.63 -53.23
N ALA A 132 -20.85 -22.49 -54.35
CA ALA A 132 -21.34 -22.69 -55.72
C ALA A 132 -20.54 -21.91 -56.77
N ALA A 133 -20.09 -22.65 -57.80
CA ALA A 133 -19.96 -22.29 -59.22
C ALA A 133 -19.67 -20.82 -59.63
N MET A 134 -18.61 -20.60 -60.41
CA MET A 134 -18.67 -20.64 -61.90
C MET A 134 -17.27 -20.45 -62.50
N ALA A 135 -16.88 -21.41 -63.31
CA ALA A 135 -15.85 -21.26 -64.32
C ALA A 135 -16.45 -20.52 -65.51
N THR A 136 -15.76 -19.52 -66.04
CA THR A 136 -16.17 -18.82 -67.26
C THR A 136 -14.99 -18.82 -68.24
N ALA A 137 -15.24 -19.52 -69.36
CA ALA A 137 -14.73 -19.37 -70.72
C ALA A 137 -13.25 -19.06 -70.95
#